data_AF-A0A8S0T010-F1
#
_entry.id   AF-A0A8S0T010-F1
#
_cell.length_a   1.000
_cell.length_b   1.000
_cell.length_c   1.000
_cell.angle_alpha   90.00
_cell.angle_beta   90.00
_cell.angle_gamma   90.00
#
_symmetry.space_group_name_H-M   'P 1'
#
loop_
_entity.id
_entity.type
_entity.pdbx_description
1 polymer ?
#
loop_
_entity_poly.entity_id
_entity_poly.type
_entity_poly.pdbx_seq_one_letter_code
_entity_poly.pdbx_strand_id
1 'polypeptide(L)'
;MPSFPALQVSNHLRHCTFEQLQQLHALIIKTSLDQIPEIRLKFLRRSTEFGGMEYSNLIFNQMGGFFNSEVTLWNAMVRGYAYNGPFRNCISMFDEMILRNLKPNNFTYPYVLNSCSQLGLFSKGQRVHCQIIKSGFVNAFSVGNGLFEFYVKKIDSLQTGLGESSSLHDARKIFDGACEKTIELWNRMVGKYASIGDMTSGRELFDKMPERDVVSWNTVISGYVKAGEIVNARGLFERMPEKNVVSWTTIVGAYAHVGDIKTARKFFEKMPERNVVSWNCMMSGYTQKGEFQEALDLFVQMQLEGLEPDSFSFVSALSACSNLSNLQFGKWVHTLIKDWPNLGVIVGTALIEMYAKCGYIDRAFTYFIKIGNKDVFCYNVMIKSLAIHGRANDAIRIFHLMQKRELNPNDFTFSCVLFACSHGGLVEEGREIFHSMGREFKLSPKIEHYCIMIDLLSRNDHLEEGMVLINEMPVEPDTATWGALLGGCRERGNVELAQSIVKKVIELKPKEAGVHVLLSNIHAWMGQWLEAFHAREVMEENGIWKRSGSSIIQ
;
A
#
# COMPACT_ATOMS: atom_id res chain seq x y z
N MET A 1 12.94 -57.87 9.76
CA MET A 1 11.91 -57.41 10.72
C MET A 1 12.61 -56.59 11.79
N PRO A 2 12.10 -55.41 12.19
CA PRO A 2 12.72 -54.66 13.28
C PRO A 2 12.71 -55.51 14.55
N SER A 3 13.78 -55.47 15.34
CA SER A 3 13.80 -56.13 16.65
C SER A 3 12.70 -55.53 17.54
N PHE A 4 12.06 -56.35 18.39
CA PHE A 4 10.97 -55.94 19.31
C PHE A 4 11.24 -54.61 20.08
N PRO A 5 12.49 -54.31 20.51
CA PRO A 5 12.83 -53.02 21.14
C PRO A 5 12.68 -51.80 20.22
N ALA A 6 13.00 -51.93 18.91
CA ALA A 6 12.94 -50.83 17.95
C ALA A 6 11.49 -50.37 17.66
N LEU A 7 10.53 -51.29 17.74
CA LEU A 7 9.10 -51.01 17.55
C LEU A 7 8.50 -50.27 18.76
N GLN A 8 8.85 -50.67 19.98
CA GLN A 8 8.39 -50.00 21.20
C GLN A 8 8.94 -48.57 21.34
N VAL A 9 10.24 -48.36 21.07
CA VAL A 9 10.86 -47.03 21.08
C VAL A 9 10.24 -46.12 20.01
N SER A 10 9.96 -46.66 18.82
CA SER A 10 9.34 -45.92 17.72
C SER A 10 7.94 -45.41 18.04
N ASN A 11 7.15 -46.11 18.86
CA ASN A 11 5.82 -45.66 19.27
C ASN A 11 5.89 -44.58 20.35
N HIS A 12 6.83 -44.69 21.30
CA HIS A 12 7.03 -43.67 22.35
C HIS A 12 7.54 -42.34 21.78
N LEU A 13 8.41 -42.37 20.76
CA LEU A 13 8.92 -41.15 20.11
C LEU A 13 7.83 -40.33 19.41
N ARG A 14 6.76 -40.95 18.92
CA ARG A 14 5.69 -40.22 18.21
C ARG A 14 4.86 -39.32 19.12
N HIS A 15 4.78 -39.65 20.42
CA HIS A 15 3.90 -38.99 21.38
C HIS A 15 4.65 -38.28 22.51
N CYS A 16 5.99 -38.21 22.44
CA CYS A 16 6.77 -37.57 23.48
C CYS A 16 6.65 -36.05 23.45
N THR A 17 6.76 -35.41 24.61
CA THR A 17 7.05 -33.98 24.76
C THR A 17 8.54 -33.69 24.56
N PHE A 18 8.93 -32.41 24.48
CA PHE A 18 10.35 -32.03 24.34
C PHE A 18 11.20 -32.48 25.55
N GLU A 19 10.68 -32.35 26.77
CA GLU A 19 11.36 -32.83 27.99
C GLU A 19 11.51 -34.36 28.00
N GLN A 20 10.46 -35.08 27.59
CA GLN A 20 10.50 -36.53 27.46
C GLN A 20 11.49 -36.97 26.38
N LEU A 21 11.64 -36.20 25.30
CA LEU A 21 12.65 -36.47 24.26
C LEU A 21 14.07 -36.35 24.83
N GLN A 22 14.34 -35.36 25.68
CA GLN A 22 15.64 -35.21 26.34
C GLN A 22 15.94 -36.36 27.31
N GLN A 23 14.95 -36.80 28.07
CA GLN A 23 15.07 -37.97 28.95
C GLN A 23 15.30 -39.27 28.15
N LEU A 24 14.58 -39.44 27.04
CA LEU A 24 14.78 -40.55 26.11
C LEU A 24 16.17 -40.51 25.47
N HIS A 25 16.72 -39.33 25.17
CA HIS A 25 18.09 -39.20 24.65
C HIS A 25 19.12 -39.81 25.63
N ALA A 26 19.04 -39.44 26.91
CA ALA A 26 19.94 -39.95 27.94
C ALA A 26 19.81 -41.47 28.11
N LEU A 27 18.57 -42.00 28.04
CA LEU A 27 18.31 -43.43 28.09
C LEU A 27 18.87 -44.17 26.88
N ILE A 28 18.69 -43.62 25.67
CA ILE A 28 19.19 -44.19 24.41
C ILE A 28 20.73 -44.28 24.42
N ILE A 29 21.42 -43.25 24.91
CA ILE A 29 22.88 -43.25 25.08
C ILE A 29 23.31 -44.31 26.11
N LYS A 30 22.67 -44.33 27.29
CA LYS A 30 23.03 -45.25 28.38
C LYS A 30 22.81 -46.72 28.02
N THR A 31 21.84 -47.02 27.15
CA THR A 31 21.49 -48.38 26.72
C THR A 31 22.19 -48.79 25.43
N SER A 32 23.07 -47.95 24.87
CA SER A 32 23.75 -48.15 23.58
C SER A 32 22.79 -48.38 22.39
N LEU A 33 21.52 -47.98 22.53
CA LEU A 33 20.52 -48.06 21.46
C LEU A 33 20.76 -47.02 20.35
N ASP A 34 21.60 -46.02 20.63
CA ASP A 34 22.08 -45.03 19.66
C ASP A 34 22.84 -45.69 18.50
N GLN A 35 23.39 -46.89 18.68
CA GLN A 35 24.09 -47.65 17.64
C GLN A 35 23.16 -48.20 16.55
N ILE A 36 21.83 -48.19 16.77
CA ILE A 36 20.84 -48.67 15.80
C ILE A 36 20.43 -47.51 14.85
N PRO A 37 20.75 -47.58 13.54
CA PRO A 37 20.48 -46.48 12.60
C PRO A 37 18.99 -46.06 12.53
N GLU A 38 18.07 -47.03 12.59
CA GLU A 38 16.63 -46.75 12.53
C GLU A 38 16.12 -45.92 13.72
N ILE A 39 16.62 -46.20 14.93
CA ILE A 39 16.23 -45.48 16.15
C ILE A 39 16.81 -44.07 16.10
N ARG A 40 18.08 -43.96 15.68
CA ARG A 40 18.80 -42.68 15.52
C ARG A 40 18.12 -41.73 14.55
N LEU A 41 17.73 -42.21 13.36
CA LEU A 41 17.02 -41.40 12.36
C LEU A 41 15.64 -40.93 12.86
N LYS A 42 14.88 -41.83 13.50
CA LYS A 42 13.56 -41.47 14.07
C LYS A 42 13.68 -40.46 15.20
N PHE A 43 14.71 -40.63 16.04
CA PHE A 43 15.01 -39.71 17.13
C PHE A 43 15.37 -38.32 16.62
N LEU A 44 16.28 -38.22 15.64
CA LEU A 44 16.67 -36.96 15.01
C LEU A 44 15.50 -36.28 14.29
N ARG A 45 14.68 -37.03 13.54
CA ARG A 45 13.49 -36.45 12.90
C ARG A 45 12.55 -35.85 13.93
N ARG A 46 12.29 -36.58 15.02
CA ARG A 46 11.43 -36.08 16.09
C ARG A 46 12.01 -34.85 16.78
N SER A 47 13.33 -34.77 16.97
CA SER A 47 13.95 -33.59 17.57
C SER A 47 13.77 -32.34 16.69
N THR A 48 13.83 -32.49 15.37
CA THR A 48 13.59 -31.37 14.44
C THR A 48 12.15 -30.87 14.39
N GLU A 49 11.18 -31.57 14.99
CA GLU A 49 9.77 -31.14 14.99
C GLU A 49 9.45 -30.16 16.13
N PHE A 50 10.32 -30.00 17.13
CA PHE A 50 10.09 -29.12 18.30
C PHE A 50 10.56 -27.67 18.12
N GLY A 51 10.77 -27.22 16.87
CA GLY A 51 11.22 -25.86 16.57
C GLY A 51 12.74 -25.71 16.70
N GLY A 52 13.24 -25.47 17.92
CA GLY A 52 14.64 -25.11 18.16
C GLY A 52 15.66 -26.11 17.59
N MET A 53 16.47 -25.66 16.63
CA MET A 53 17.43 -26.53 15.93
C MET A 53 18.74 -26.78 16.71
N GLU A 54 19.01 -26.03 17.78
CA GLU A 54 20.25 -26.15 18.57
C GLU A 54 20.44 -27.56 19.14
N TYR A 55 19.38 -28.10 19.74
CA TYR A 55 19.41 -29.45 20.33
C TYR A 55 19.56 -30.53 19.25
N SER A 56 18.83 -30.40 18.14
CA SER A 56 18.94 -31.31 16.99
C SER A 56 20.34 -31.27 16.37
N ASN A 57 20.96 -30.10 16.31
CA ASN A 57 22.32 -29.92 15.81
C ASN A 57 23.37 -30.55 16.73
N LEU A 58 23.21 -30.43 18.04
CA LEU A 58 24.05 -31.10 19.03
C LEU A 58 24.00 -32.63 18.85
N ILE A 59 22.78 -33.17 18.77
CA ILE A 59 22.54 -34.59 18.53
C ILE A 59 23.22 -35.03 17.22
N PHE A 60 23.01 -34.29 16.13
CA PHE A 60 23.60 -34.60 14.83
C PHE A 60 25.14 -34.63 14.87
N ASN A 61 25.76 -33.67 15.56
CA ASN A 61 27.21 -33.62 15.71
C ASN A 61 27.76 -34.77 16.58
N GLN A 62 27.03 -35.16 17.63
CA GLN A 62 27.40 -36.27 18.50
C GLN A 62 27.36 -37.64 17.80
N MET A 63 26.61 -37.78 16.70
CA MET A 63 26.48 -39.05 15.97
C MET A 63 27.76 -39.50 15.22
N GLY A 64 28.80 -38.65 15.09
CA GLY A 64 30.16 -39.05 14.72
C GLY A 64 30.40 -39.63 13.30
N GLY A 65 31.68 -39.66 12.87
CA GLY A 65 32.13 -39.81 11.48
C GLY A 65 31.83 -41.12 10.73
N PHE A 66 31.42 -42.20 11.39
CA PHE A 66 31.23 -43.52 10.74
C PHE A 66 29.90 -43.64 9.98
N PHE A 67 28.88 -42.84 10.35
CA PHE A 67 27.52 -42.89 9.81
C PHE A 67 27.09 -41.57 9.15
N ASN A 68 28.04 -40.65 8.99
CA ASN A 68 27.86 -39.36 8.33
C ASN A 68 27.64 -39.48 6.81
N SER A 69 27.52 -40.70 6.29
CA SER A 69 27.27 -41.05 4.89
C SER A 69 25.79 -41.28 4.55
N GLU A 70 24.89 -41.32 5.53
CA GLU A 70 23.46 -41.54 5.29
C GLU A 70 22.74 -40.25 4.89
N VAL A 71 22.36 -40.14 3.61
CA VAL A 71 21.59 -39.02 3.03
C VAL A 71 20.29 -38.72 3.80
N THR A 72 19.69 -39.72 4.45
CA THR A 72 18.44 -39.60 5.22
C THR A 72 18.58 -38.73 6.48
N LEU A 73 19.72 -38.77 7.16
CA LEU A 73 20.01 -37.94 8.35
C LEU A 73 20.22 -36.48 7.93
N TRP A 74 20.99 -36.25 6.87
CA TRP A 74 21.19 -34.93 6.28
C TRP A 74 19.87 -34.31 5.81
N ASN A 75 19.00 -35.09 5.16
CA ASN A 75 17.67 -34.63 4.76
C ASN A 75 16.79 -34.23 5.95
N ALA A 76 16.91 -34.91 7.10
CA ALA A 76 16.18 -34.52 8.31
C ALA A 76 16.65 -33.15 8.84
N MET A 77 17.96 -32.91 8.86
CA MET A 77 18.53 -31.61 9.26
C MET A 77 18.18 -30.49 8.28
N VAL A 78 18.31 -30.73 6.98
CA VAL A 78 17.94 -29.78 5.91
C VAL A 78 16.46 -29.39 6.05
N ARG A 79 15.58 -30.37 6.25
CA ARG A 79 14.14 -30.11 6.48
C ARG A 79 13.90 -29.32 7.76
N GLY A 80 14.53 -29.71 8.87
CA GLY A 80 14.39 -29.04 10.16
C GLY A 80 14.79 -27.56 10.09
N TYR A 81 15.96 -27.27 9.52
CA TYR A 81 16.42 -25.88 9.34
C TYR A 81 15.55 -25.08 8.35
N ALA A 82 14.95 -25.73 7.34
CA ALA A 82 14.09 -25.06 6.38
C ALA A 82 12.70 -24.70 6.94
N TYR A 83 12.22 -25.34 8.01
CA TYR A 83 10.96 -25.00 8.67
C TYR A 83 11.17 -24.10 9.90
N ASN A 84 12.17 -24.41 10.72
CA ASN A 84 12.34 -23.77 12.02
C ASN A 84 13.40 -22.65 12.02
N GLY A 85 14.22 -22.58 10.96
CA GLY A 85 15.34 -21.65 10.88
C GLY A 85 16.53 -22.01 11.78
N PRO A 86 17.65 -21.29 11.65
CA PRO A 86 17.94 -20.27 10.64
C PRO A 86 18.19 -20.87 9.24
N PHE A 87 17.60 -20.28 8.18
CA PHE A 87 17.71 -20.77 6.79
C PHE A 87 19.15 -20.86 6.26
N ARG A 88 20.05 -20.03 6.80
CA ARG A 88 21.47 -20.02 6.42
C ARG A 88 22.15 -21.35 6.75
N ASN A 89 21.74 -21.99 7.84
CA ASN A 89 22.26 -23.28 8.27
C ASN A 89 21.72 -24.40 7.37
N CYS A 90 20.48 -24.32 6.87
CA CYS A 90 19.97 -25.25 5.86
C CYS A 90 20.88 -25.27 4.62
N ILE A 91 21.28 -24.09 4.15
CA ILE A 91 22.18 -23.96 2.99
C ILE A 91 23.58 -24.49 3.31
N SER A 92 24.11 -24.18 4.50
CA SER A 92 25.41 -24.70 4.95
C SER A 92 25.43 -26.23 5.01
N MET A 93 24.36 -26.85 5.52
CA MET A 93 24.22 -28.31 5.55
C MET A 93 24.17 -28.91 4.15
N PHE A 94 23.51 -28.25 3.21
CA PHE A 94 23.51 -28.69 1.81
C PHE A 94 24.90 -28.60 1.15
N ASP A 95 25.64 -27.52 1.39
CA ASP A 95 27.00 -27.39 0.85
C ASP A 95 27.93 -28.46 1.43
N GLU A 96 27.85 -28.71 2.73
CA GLU A 96 28.67 -29.73 3.40
C GLU A 96 28.32 -31.15 2.93
N MET A 97 27.03 -31.43 2.70
CA MET A 97 26.56 -32.68 2.10
C MET A 97 27.25 -32.94 0.74
N ILE A 98 27.34 -31.91 -0.11
CA ILE A 98 28.00 -32.00 -1.42
C ILE A 98 29.52 -32.20 -1.26
N LEU A 99 30.16 -31.45 -0.34
CA LEU A 99 31.61 -31.57 -0.07
C LEU A 99 31.99 -32.99 0.39
N ARG A 100 31.08 -33.69 1.07
CA ARG A 100 31.26 -35.07 1.52
C ARG A 100 30.90 -36.12 0.45
N ASN A 101 30.69 -35.71 -0.80
CA ASN A 101 30.27 -36.57 -1.93
C ASN A 101 28.93 -37.29 -1.73
N LEU A 102 28.04 -36.77 -0.88
CA LEU A 102 26.69 -37.30 -0.72
C LEU A 102 25.78 -36.72 -1.80
N LYS A 103 25.00 -37.58 -2.47
CA LYS A 103 24.11 -37.16 -3.56
C LYS A 103 22.76 -36.68 -3.00
N PRO A 104 22.40 -35.39 -3.18
CA PRO A 104 21.08 -34.90 -2.82
C PRO A 104 19.99 -35.56 -3.67
N ASN A 105 18.77 -35.62 -3.14
CA ASN A 105 17.63 -36.25 -3.81
C ASN A 105 16.38 -35.34 -3.81
N ASN A 106 15.27 -35.85 -4.33
CA ASN A 106 13.98 -35.16 -4.41
C ASN A 106 13.41 -34.69 -3.05
N PHE A 107 13.92 -35.20 -1.93
CA PHE A 107 13.57 -34.74 -0.57
C PHE A 107 14.53 -33.67 -0.03
N THR A 108 15.67 -33.42 -0.66
CA THR A 108 16.63 -32.37 -0.25
C THR A 108 16.31 -31.05 -0.94
N TYR A 109 16.15 -31.09 -2.26
CA TYR A 109 16.13 -29.90 -3.12
C TYR A 109 15.01 -28.87 -2.80
N PRO A 110 13.75 -29.26 -2.54
CA PRO A 110 12.68 -28.28 -2.30
C PRO A 110 12.96 -27.38 -1.08
N TYR A 111 13.52 -27.95 -0.01
CA TYR A 111 13.83 -27.22 1.23
C TYR A 111 15.01 -26.25 1.06
N VAL A 112 16.01 -26.65 0.27
CA VAL A 112 17.15 -25.79 -0.07
C VAL A 112 16.69 -24.62 -0.95
N LEU A 113 15.83 -24.89 -1.95
CA LEU A 113 15.25 -23.85 -2.80
C LEU A 113 14.40 -22.86 -2.00
N ASN A 114 13.56 -23.35 -1.08
CA ASN A 114 12.81 -22.49 -0.16
C ASN A 114 13.77 -21.62 0.67
N SER A 115 14.80 -22.20 1.27
CA SER A 115 15.79 -21.45 2.07
C SER A 115 16.54 -20.40 1.25
N CYS A 116 16.92 -20.71 0.00
CA CYS A 116 17.50 -19.72 -0.92
C CYS A 116 16.53 -18.58 -1.23
N SER A 117 15.24 -18.91 -1.42
CA SER A 117 14.18 -17.95 -1.69
C SER A 117 13.92 -17.01 -0.50
N GLN A 118 13.86 -17.54 0.73
CA GLN A 118 13.69 -16.73 1.95
C GLN A 118 14.86 -15.77 2.21
N LEU A 119 16.09 -16.17 1.84
CA LEU A 119 17.29 -15.35 2.02
C LEU A 119 17.61 -14.44 0.81
N GLY A 120 16.82 -14.48 -0.26
CA GLY A 120 17.10 -13.73 -1.50
C GLY A 120 18.35 -14.20 -2.26
N LEU A 121 18.86 -15.41 -1.99
CA LEU A 121 20.07 -15.97 -2.61
C LEU A 121 19.76 -16.63 -3.96
N PHE A 122 19.24 -15.85 -4.91
CA PHE A 122 18.74 -16.38 -6.19
C PHE A 122 19.83 -16.97 -7.09
N SER A 123 21.04 -16.41 -7.09
CA SER A 123 22.17 -16.97 -7.84
C SER A 123 22.53 -18.39 -7.38
N LYS A 124 22.47 -18.63 -6.05
CA LYS A 124 22.68 -19.96 -5.48
C LYS A 124 21.55 -20.91 -5.81
N GLY A 125 20.29 -20.47 -5.72
CA GLY A 125 19.14 -21.29 -6.12
C GLY A 125 19.18 -21.71 -7.59
N GLN A 126 19.65 -20.83 -8.50
CA GLN A 126 19.87 -21.20 -9.92
C GLN A 126 20.97 -22.25 -10.09
N ARG A 127 22.06 -22.20 -9.30
CA ARG A 127 23.08 -23.27 -9.29
C ARG A 127 22.50 -24.59 -8.80
N VAL A 128 21.64 -24.55 -7.77
CA VAL A 128 20.91 -25.74 -7.29
C VAL A 128 19.98 -26.29 -8.36
N HIS A 129 19.28 -25.43 -9.12
CA HIS A 129 18.48 -25.83 -10.28
C HIS A 129 19.32 -26.59 -11.33
N CYS A 130 20.50 -26.08 -11.70
CA CYS A 130 21.41 -26.81 -12.61
C CYS A 130 21.79 -28.20 -12.06
N GLN A 131 21.97 -28.32 -10.74
CA GLN A 131 22.28 -29.60 -10.10
C GLN A 131 21.08 -30.56 -10.10
N ILE A 132 19.86 -30.05 -9.93
CA ILE A 132 18.62 -30.83 -10.03
C ILE A 132 18.49 -31.44 -11.43
N ILE A 133 18.75 -30.64 -12.48
CA ILE A 133 18.72 -31.11 -13.87
C ILE A 133 19.75 -32.23 -14.06
N LYS A 134 21.00 -32.01 -13.62
CA LYS A 134 22.08 -33.03 -13.71
C LYS A 134 21.76 -34.31 -12.94
N SER A 135 20.98 -34.21 -11.86
CA SER A 135 20.61 -35.35 -11.02
C SER A 135 19.33 -36.06 -11.49
N GLY A 136 18.66 -35.55 -12.53
CA GLY A 136 17.46 -36.17 -13.11
C GLY A 136 16.17 -35.96 -12.31
N PHE A 137 16.16 -35.09 -11.29
CA PHE A 137 15.00 -34.89 -10.41
C PHE A 137 14.08 -33.74 -10.83
N VAL A 138 14.31 -33.10 -11.98
CA VAL A 138 13.54 -31.92 -12.43
C VAL A 138 12.04 -32.19 -12.58
N ASN A 139 11.67 -33.40 -13.00
CA ASN A 139 10.27 -33.81 -13.18
C ASN A 139 9.61 -34.36 -11.91
N ALA A 140 10.36 -34.48 -10.80
CA ALA A 140 9.78 -34.95 -9.54
C ALA A 140 8.83 -33.87 -8.99
N PHE A 141 7.58 -34.24 -8.69
CA PHE A 141 6.52 -33.32 -8.26
C PHE A 141 6.95 -32.31 -7.18
N SER A 142 7.56 -32.80 -6.10
CA SER A 142 8.04 -31.95 -4.99
C SER A 142 9.13 -30.95 -5.41
N VAL A 143 9.99 -31.36 -6.33
CA VAL A 143 11.11 -30.55 -6.83
C VAL A 143 10.63 -29.52 -7.85
N GLY A 144 9.72 -29.92 -8.75
CA GLY A 144 9.07 -29.03 -9.70
C GLY A 144 8.33 -27.89 -9.01
N ASN A 145 7.51 -28.20 -7.99
CA ASN A 145 6.82 -27.18 -7.19
C ASN A 145 7.82 -26.27 -6.44
N GLY A 146 8.87 -26.84 -5.84
CA GLY A 146 9.91 -26.06 -5.16
C GLY A 146 10.69 -25.13 -6.10
N LEU A 147 10.97 -25.59 -7.33
CA LEU A 147 11.59 -24.77 -8.38
C LEU A 147 10.65 -23.67 -8.83
N PHE A 148 9.37 -23.99 -9.07
CA PHE A 148 8.36 -23.04 -9.47
C PHE A 148 8.22 -21.91 -8.43
N GLU A 149 8.04 -22.24 -7.15
CA GLU A 149 7.94 -21.24 -6.07
C GLU A 149 9.22 -20.41 -5.93
N PHE A 150 10.39 -21.02 -6.12
CA PHE A 150 11.66 -20.30 -6.12
C PHE A 150 11.70 -19.22 -7.21
N TYR A 151 11.30 -19.55 -8.44
CA TYR A 151 11.29 -18.58 -9.53
C TYR A 151 10.18 -17.54 -9.39
N VAL A 152 8.98 -17.91 -8.94
CA VAL A 152 7.91 -16.94 -8.67
C VAL A 152 8.37 -15.89 -7.66
N LYS A 153 8.97 -16.33 -6.54
CA LYS A 153 9.47 -15.42 -5.50
C LYS A 153 10.69 -14.61 -5.95
N LYS A 154 11.52 -15.15 -6.85
CA LYS A 154 12.57 -14.37 -7.51
C LYS A 154 11.96 -13.21 -8.30
N ILE A 155 10.90 -13.45 -9.07
CA ILE A 155 10.22 -12.39 -9.81
C ILE A 155 9.63 -11.36 -8.83
N ASP A 156 8.99 -11.79 -7.74
CA ASP A 156 8.43 -10.88 -6.71
C ASP A 156 9.50 -9.98 -6.07
N SER A 157 10.77 -10.40 -6.04
CA SER A 157 11.89 -9.62 -5.47
C SER A 157 12.54 -8.63 -6.44
N LEU A 158 12.25 -8.74 -7.75
CA LEU A 158 12.85 -7.88 -8.76
C LEU A 158 11.99 -6.61 -8.92
N GLN A 159 12.66 -5.46 -9.03
CA GLN A 159 11.99 -4.24 -9.49
C GLN A 159 11.70 -4.36 -10.99
N THR A 160 10.56 -3.81 -11.43
CA THR A 160 10.01 -3.93 -12.80
C THR A 160 11.08 -3.69 -13.88
N GLY A 161 11.32 -4.67 -14.76
CA GLY A 161 12.34 -4.55 -15.81
C GLY A 161 12.73 -5.86 -16.53
N LEU A 162 13.81 -5.84 -17.33
CA LEU A 162 14.27 -6.96 -18.18
C LEU A 162 14.50 -8.28 -17.41
N GLY A 163 14.96 -8.23 -16.16
CA GLY A 163 15.18 -9.41 -15.32
C GLY A 163 13.90 -10.15 -14.91
N GLU A 164 12.77 -9.45 -14.90
CA GLU A 164 11.44 -9.97 -14.58
C GLU A 164 10.95 -10.93 -15.68
N SER A 165 11.11 -10.53 -16.95
CA SER A 165 10.71 -11.31 -18.13
C SER A 165 11.45 -12.66 -18.24
N SER A 166 12.77 -12.66 -17.99
CA SER A 166 13.58 -13.88 -18.02
C SER A 166 13.20 -14.84 -16.90
N SER A 167 12.97 -14.32 -15.69
CA SER A 167 12.58 -15.17 -14.55
C SER A 167 11.14 -15.70 -14.69
N LEU A 168 10.26 -14.92 -15.32
CA LEU A 168 8.91 -15.37 -15.71
C LEU A 168 8.96 -16.48 -16.76
N HIS A 169 9.86 -16.37 -17.75
CA HIS A 169 10.09 -17.43 -18.73
C HIS A 169 10.59 -18.72 -18.08
N ASP A 170 11.54 -18.63 -17.15
CA ASP A 170 12.02 -19.79 -16.39
C ASP A 170 10.90 -20.44 -15.57
N ALA A 171 10.10 -19.64 -14.85
CA ALA A 171 8.94 -20.13 -14.11
C ALA A 171 7.93 -20.82 -15.03
N ARG A 172 7.67 -20.24 -16.22
CA ARG A 172 6.77 -20.80 -17.22
C ARG A 172 7.26 -22.13 -17.75
N LYS A 173 8.56 -22.26 -18.02
CA LYS A 173 9.16 -23.50 -18.50
C LYS A 173 9.05 -24.62 -17.48
N ILE A 174 9.27 -24.33 -16.20
CA ILE A 174 9.10 -25.29 -15.10
C ILE A 174 7.63 -25.69 -14.98
N PHE A 175 6.73 -24.71 -15.05
CA PHE A 175 5.29 -24.96 -15.04
C PHE A 175 4.87 -25.89 -16.18
N ASP A 176 5.20 -25.57 -17.43
CA ASP A 176 4.80 -26.36 -18.60
C ASP A 176 5.37 -27.79 -18.52
N GLY A 177 6.61 -27.94 -18.03
CA GLY A 177 7.28 -29.23 -17.83
C GLY A 177 6.79 -30.09 -16.67
N ALA A 178 5.95 -29.55 -15.77
CA ALA A 178 5.41 -30.32 -14.64
C ALA A 178 4.46 -31.43 -15.13
N CYS A 179 4.71 -32.68 -14.72
CA CYS A 179 3.91 -33.85 -15.10
C CYS A 179 2.48 -33.77 -14.57
N GLU A 180 2.30 -33.31 -13.33
CA GLU A 180 1.02 -33.06 -12.70
C GLU A 180 0.97 -31.60 -12.24
N LYS A 181 -0.10 -30.89 -12.60
CA LYS A 181 -0.30 -29.49 -12.26
C LYS A 181 -1.55 -29.39 -11.39
N THR A 182 -1.37 -29.09 -10.10
CA THR A 182 -2.48 -28.84 -9.19
C THR A 182 -3.17 -27.53 -9.54
N ILE A 183 -4.44 -27.37 -9.15
CA ILE A 183 -5.17 -26.11 -9.34
C ILE A 183 -4.46 -24.93 -8.67
N GLU A 184 -3.79 -25.17 -7.54
CA GLU A 184 -2.95 -24.19 -6.84
C GLU A 184 -1.78 -23.71 -7.73
N LEU A 185 -1.10 -24.63 -8.42
CA LEU A 185 0.00 -24.31 -9.33
C LEU A 185 -0.48 -23.48 -10.53
N TRP A 186 -1.64 -23.82 -11.09
CA TRP A 186 -2.29 -23.03 -12.14
C TRP A 186 -2.65 -21.63 -11.64
N ASN A 187 -3.33 -21.54 -10.49
CA ASN A 187 -3.74 -20.27 -9.88
C ASN A 187 -2.53 -19.37 -9.58
N ARG A 188 -1.43 -19.95 -9.09
CA ARG A 188 -0.20 -19.20 -8.80
C ARG A 188 0.44 -18.65 -10.07
N MET A 189 0.47 -19.43 -11.17
CA MET A 189 1.03 -18.95 -12.44
C MET A 189 0.14 -17.87 -13.09
N VAL A 190 -1.18 -18.08 -13.12
CA VAL A 190 -2.15 -17.08 -13.62
C VAL A 190 -2.07 -15.80 -12.79
N GLY A 191 -2.03 -15.91 -11.47
CA GLY A 191 -1.87 -14.78 -10.56
C GLY A 191 -0.55 -14.05 -10.75
N LYS A 192 0.51 -14.77 -11.13
CA LYS A 192 1.79 -14.14 -11.44
C LYS A 192 1.70 -13.28 -12.70
N TYR A 193 1.13 -13.78 -13.79
CA TYR A 193 0.85 -12.98 -14.99
C TYR A 193 0.00 -11.74 -14.66
N ALA A 194 -1.08 -11.92 -13.88
CA ALA A 194 -1.96 -10.83 -13.46
C ALA A 194 -1.23 -9.75 -12.62
N SER A 195 -0.28 -10.15 -11.77
CA SER A 195 0.49 -9.19 -10.95
C SER A 195 1.48 -8.34 -11.75
N ILE A 196 1.97 -8.88 -12.88
CA ILE A 196 2.92 -8.21 -13.79
C ILE A 196 2.15 -7.35 -14.82
N GLY A 197 0.84 -7.53 -14.94
CA GLY A 197 -0.02 -6.83 -15.90
C GLY A 197 -0.11 -7.50 -17.28
N ASP A 198 0.52 -8.67 -17.47
CA ASP A 198 0.39 -9.46 -18.71
C ASP A 198 -0.91 -10.28 -18.69
N MET A 199 -2.03 -9.58 -18.93
CA MET A 199 -3.36 -10.19 -18.89
C MET A 199 -3.65 -11.08 -20.11
N THR A 200 -2.94 -10.91 -21.23
CA THR A 200 -3.12 -11.77 -22.42
C THR A 200 -2.61 -13.17 -22.13
N SER A 201 -1.36 -13.32 -21.68
CA SER A 201 -0.79 -14.63 -21.32
C SER A 201 -1.52 -15.25 -20.13
N GLY A 202 -1.87 -14.44 -19.13
CA GLY A 202 -2.65 -14.88 -17.97
C GLY A 202 -4.01 -15.45 -18.37
N ARG A 203 -4.69 -14.80 -19.33
CA ARG A 203 -5.99 -15.23 -19.86
C ARG A 203 -5.88 -16.52 -20.67
N GLU A 204 -4.91 -16.61 -21.57
CA GLU A 204 -4.69 -17.84 -22.35
C GLU A 204 -4.43 -19.04 -21.44
N LEU A 205 -3.65 -18.84 -20.37
CA LEU A 205 -3.37 -19.90 -19.41
C LEU A 205 -4.63 -20.29 -18.63
N PHE A 206 -5.42 -19.30 -18.19
CA PHE A 206 -6.70 -19.53 -17.53
C PHE A 206 -7.68 -20.31 -18.42
N ASP A 207 -7.75 -20.03 -19.72
CA ASP A 207 -8.62 -20.74 -20.67
C ASP A 207 -8.15 -22.19 -20.93
N LYS A 208 -6.87 -22.50 -20.71
CA LYS A 208 -6.31 -23.87 -20.78
C LYS A 208 -6.49 -24.68 -19.50
N MET A 209 -6.95 -24.09 -18.40
CA MET A 209 -7.15 -24.81 -17.14
C MET A 209 -8.19 -25.92 -17.29
N PRO A 210 -7.89 -27.17 -16.88
CA PRO A 210 -8.83 -28.29 -16.96
C PRO A 210 -9.99 -28.11 -15.98
N GLU A 211 -9.68 -27.68 -14.75
CA GLU A 211 -10.64 -27.35 -13.70
C GLU A 211 -10.37 -25.93 -13.19
N ARG A 212 -11.43 -25.22 -12.79
CA ARG A 212 -11.36 -23.85 -12.29
C ARG A 212 -12.19 -23.74 -11.04
N ASP A 213 -11.58 -23.22 -9.98
CA ASP A 213 -12.25 -22.92 -8.73
C ASP A 213 -12.51 -21.41 -8.63
N VAL A 214 -13.21 -21.02 -7.57
CA VAL A 214 -13.52 -19.61 -7.28
C VAL A 214 -12.25 -18.74 -7.22
N VAL A 215 -11.11 -19.31 -6.78
CA VAL A 215 -9.83 -18.60 -6.72
C VAL A 215 -9.28 -18.32 -8.12
N SER A 216 -9.38 -19.28 -9.04
CA SER A 216 -8.98 -19.10 -10.45
C SER A 216 -9.70 -17.91 -11.09
N TRP A 217 -11.03 -17.85 -10.95
CA TRP A 217 -11.85 -16.79 -11.51
C TRP A 217 -11.53 -15.42 -10.88
N ASN A 218 -11.50 -15.36 -9.55
CA ASN A 218 -11.23 -14.12 -8.82
C ASN A 218 -9.85 -13.54 -9.13
N THR A 219 -8.85 -14.40 -9.33
CA THR A 219 -7.49 -13.98 -9.69
C THR A 219 -7.45 -13.23 -11.02
N VAL A 220 -8.10 -13.77 -12.06
CA VAL A 220 -8.12 -13.13 -13.39
C VAL A 220 -9.01 -11.88 -13.41
N ILE A 221 -10.16 -11.93 -12.74
CA ILE A 221 -11.04 -10.76 -12.61
C ILE A 221 -10.29 -9.62 -11.92
N SER A 222 -9.61 -9.88 -10.79
CA SER A 222 -8.81 -8.86 -10.11
C SER A 222 -7.64 -8.36 -10.97
N GLY A 223 -7.02 -9.24 -11.77
CA GLY A 223 -5.99 -8.87 -12.73
C GLY A 223 -6.48 -7.85 -13.77
N TYR A 224 -7.62 -8.14 -14.42
CA TYR A 224 -8.21 -7.21 -15.39
C TYR A 224 -8.61 -5.87 -14.75
N VAL A 225 -9.14 -5.89 -13.52
CA VAL A 225 -9.47 -4.65 -12.80
C VAL A 225 -8.22 -3.81 -12.55
N LYS A 226 -7.11 -4.41 -12.12
CA LYS A 226 -5.83 -3.71 -11.92
C LYS A 226 -5.25 -3.17 -13.24
N ALA A 227 -5.46 -3.87 -14.35
CA ALA A 227 -5.08 -3.41 -15.69
C ALA A 227 -6.02 -2.33 -16.26
N GLY A 228 -7.11 -1.98 -15.56
CA GLY A 228 -8.11 -1.02 -16.05
C GLY A 228 -9.10 -1.59 -17.07
N GLU A 229 -9.04 -2.88 -17.38
CA GLU A 229 -9.89 -3.55 -18.37
C GLU A 229 -11.22 -4.04 -17.75
N ILE A 230 -12.04 -3.11 -17.27
CA ILE A 230 -13.28 -3.43 -16.53
C ILE A 230 -14.28 -4.23 -17.36
N VAL A 231 -14.35 -4.01 -18.67
CA VAL A 231 -15.26 -4.76 -19.57
C VAL A 231 -14.91 -6.24 -19.59
N ASN A 232 -13.63 -6.58 -19.68
CA ASN A 232 -13.16 -7.97 -19.65
C ASN A 232 -13.36 -8.61 -18.28
N ALA A 233 -13.10 -7.85 -17.20
CA ALA A 233 -13.39 -8.29 -15.84
C ALA A 233 -14.87 -8.63 -15.66
N ARG A 234 -15.78 -7.76 -16.13
CA ARG A 234 -17.23 -7.99 -16.07
C ARG A 234 -17.65 -9.20 -16.91
N GLY A 235 -17.12 -9.35 -18.12
CA GLY A 235 -17.44 -10.50 -18.96
C GLY A 235 -17.06 -11.84 -18.31
N LEU A 236 -15.92 -11.90 -17.62
CA LEU A 236 -15.53 -13.07 -16.83
C LEU A 236 -16.41 -13.27 -15.60
N PHE A 237 -16.72 -12.20 -14.88
CA PHE A 237 -17.62 -12.27 -13.73
C PHE A 237 -18.97 -12.85 -14.11
N GLU A 238 -19.60 -12.37 -15.19
CA GLU A 238 -20.90 -12.88 -15.64
C GLU A 238 -20.84 -14.38 -15.97
N ARG A 239 -19.76 -14.86 -16.59
CA ARG A 239 -19.51 -16.27 -16.93
C ARG A 239 -19.14 -17.17 -15.75
N MET A 240 -18.77 -16.60 -14.60
CA MET A 240 -18.37 -17.36 -13.42
C MET A 240 -19.54 -18.23 -12.90
N PRO A 241 -19.40 -19.57 -12.80
CA PRO A 241 -20.49 -20.46 -12.40
C PRO A 241 -21.01 -20.18 -10.99
N GLU A 242 -20.10 -20.05 -10.03
CA GLU A 242 -20.40 -19.75 -8.63
C GLU A 242 -19.73 -18.45 -8.23
N LYS A 243 -20.51 -17.46 -7.80
CA LYS A 243 -20.03 -16.14 -7.41
C LYS A 243 -20.07 -16.01 -5.90
N ASN A 244 -18.93 -15.71 -5.28
CA ASN A 244 -18.84 -15.41 -3.86
C ASN A 244 -18.72 -13.92 -3.57
N VAL A 245 -18.77 -13.53 -2.30
CA VAL A 245 -18.67 -12.11 -1.88
C VAL A 245 -17.43 -11.41 -2.44
N VAL A 246 -16.30 -12.12 -2.58
CA VAL A 246 -15.07 -11.58 -3.17
C VAL A 246 -15.29 -11.17 -4.63
N SER A 247 -15.83 -12.08 -5.46
CA SER A 247 -16.10 -11.81 -6.88
C SER A 247 -17.01 -10.59 -7.09
N TRP A 248 -18.06 -10.47 -6.28
CA TRP A 248 -18.99 -9.34 -6.30
C TRP A 248 -18.30 -8.03 -5.87
N THR A 249 -17.58 -8.07 -4.75
CA THR A 249 -16.88 -6.90 -4.20
C THR A 249 -15.82 -6.37 -5.16
N THR A 250 -15.10 -7.26 -5.87
CA THR A 250 -14.11 -6.87 -6.88
C THR A 250 -14.75 -6.09 -8.03
N ILE A 251 -15.92 -6.50 -8.54
CA ILE A 251 -16.62 -5.78 -9.61
C ILE A 251 -17.20 -4.46 -9.12
N VAL A 252 -17.80 -4.45 -7.93
CA VAL A 252 -18.30 -3.21 -7.31
C VAL A 252 -17.17 -2.19 -7.17
N GLY A 253 -16.02 -2.62 -6.65
CA GLY A 253 -14.84 -1.76 -6.50
C GLY A 253 -14.24 -1.29 -7.81
N ALA A 254 -14.24 -2.13 -8.84
CA ALA A 254 -13.78 -1.74 -10.17
C ALA A 254 -14.59 -0.55 -10.71
N TYR A 255 -15.92 -0.65 -10.66
CA TYR A 255 -16.79 0.42 -11.14
C TYR A 255 -16.74 1.66 -10.25
N ALA A 256 -16.66 1.50 -8.93
CA ALA A 256 -16.52 2.62 -8.00
C ALA A 256 -15.21 3.40 -8.26
N HIS A 257 -14.10 2.71 -8.46
CA HIS A 257 -12.79 3.32 -8.70
C HIS A 257 -12.72 4.10 -10.03
N VAL A 258 -13.43 3.64 -11.08
CA VAL A 258 -13.53 4.37 -12.36
C VAL A 258 -14.59 5.48 -12.34
N GLY A 259 -15.29 5.66 -11.22
CA GLY A 259 -16.27 6.73 -11.02
C GLY A 259 -17.67 6.44 -11.56
N ASP A 260 -17.90 5.25 -12.14
CA ASP A 260 -19.26 4.79 -12.50
C ASP A 260 -19.97 4.21 -11.27
N ILE A 261 -20.25 5.11 -10.32
CA ILE A 261 -20.90 4.75 -9.06
C ILE A 261 -22.31 4.19 -9.27
N LYS A 262 -22.98 4.56 -10.37
CA LYS A 262 -24.33 4.09 -10.70
C LYS A 262 -24.30 2.60 -11.02
N THR A 263 -23.35 2.16 -11.84
CA THR A 263 -23.18 0.73 -12.13
C THR A 263 -22.67 -0.02 -10.90
N ALA A 264 -21.73 0.56 -10.14
CA ALA A 264 -21.27 -0.03 -8.87
C ALA A 264 -22.44 -0.30 -7.91
N ARG A 265 -23.34 0.68 -7.72
CA ARG A 265 -24.54 0.57 -6.89
C ARG A 265 -25.48 -0.55 -7.37
N LYS A 266 -25.71 -0.67 -8.68
CA LYS A 266 -26.52 -1.75 -9.26
C LYS A 266 -25.95 -3.14 -8.96
N PHE A 267 -24.63 -3.32 -9.05
CA PHE A 267 -24.00 -4.58 -8.69
C PHE A 267 -24.07 -4.84 -7.19
N PHE A 268 -23.85 -3.81 -6.38
CA PHE A 268 -23.94 -3.89 -4.93
C PHE A 268 -25.34 -4.31 -4.45
N GLU A 269 -26.41 -3.77 -5.04
CA GLU A 269 -27.80 -4.14 -4.74
C GLU A 269 -28.16 -5.58 -5.15
N LYS A 270 -27.46 -6.13 -6.16
CA LYS A 270 -27.63 -7.51 -6.60
C LYS A 270 -26.84 -8.54 -5.78
N MET A 271 -25.94 -8.09 -4.90
CA MET A 271 -25.15 -8.98 -4.06
C MET A 271 -26.07 -9.81 -3.14
N PRO A 272 -25.99 -11.16 -3.18
CA PRO A 272 -26.77 -12.01 -2.29
C PRO A 272 -26.38 -11.83 -0.82
N GLU A 273 -25.07 -11.66 -0.58
CA GLU A 273 -24.49 -11.42 0.74
C GLU A 273 -23.52 -10.24 0.65
N ARG A 274 -23.57 -9.36 1.65
CA ARG A 274 -22.71 -8.19 1.78
C ARG A 274 -21.92 -8.30 3.07
N ASN A 275 -20.63 -8.00 2.99
CA ASN A 275 -19.75 -7.90 4.15
C ASN A 275 -19.22 -6.46 4.31
N VAL A 276 -18.53 -6.20 5.42
CA VAL A 276 -17.92 -4.89 5.73
C VAL A 276 -17.10 -4.34 4.56
N VAL A 277 -16.34 -5.19 3.86
CA VAL A 277 -15.51 -4.78 2.71
C VAL A 277 -16.36 -4.25 1.56
N SER A 278 -17.45 -4.92 1.22
CA SER A 278 -18.36 -4.47 0.15
C SER A 278 -19.04 -3.13 0.47
N TRP A 279 -19.40 -2.90 1.74
CA TRP A 279 -19.96 -1.62 2.21
C TRP A 279 -18.92 -0.50 2.13
N ASN A 280 -17.73 -0.73 2.68
CA ASN A 280 -16.62 0.22 2.64
C ASN A 280 -16.25 0.62 1.22
N CYS A 281 -16.29 -0.35 0.30
CA CYS A 281 -16.03 -0.11 -1.11
C CYS A 281 -17.04 0.88 -1.73
N MET A 282 -18.34 0.69 -1.48
CA MET A 282 -19.36 1.63 -1.95
C MET A 282 -19.27 2.99 -1.27
N MET A 283 -19.09 3.03 0.05
CA MET A 283 -18.95 4.29 0.81
C MET A 283 -17.76 5.11 0.31
N SER A 284 -16.62 4.46 0.07
CA SER A 284 -15.43 5.11 -0.49
C SER A 284 -15.70 5.65 -1.89
N GLY A 285 -16.38 4.87 -2.76
CA GLY A 285 -16.76 5.30 -4.10
C GLY A 285 -17.64 6.56 -4.11
N TYR A 286 -18.65 6.63 -3.24
CA TYR A 286 -19.49 7.82 -3.07
C TYR A 286 -18.68 9.01 -2.54
N THR A 287 -17.82 8.79 -1.55
CA THR A 287 -16.94 9.83 -0.99
C THR A 287 -16.00 10.42 -2.03
N GLN A 288 -15.39 9.59 -2.89
CA GLN A 288 -14.50 10.02 -3.97
C GLN A 288 -15.22 10.86 -5.03
N LYS A 289 -16.51 10.59 -5.27
CA LYS A 289 -17.35 11.36 -6.20
C LYS A 289 -17.88 12.67 -5.61
N GLY A 290 -17.71 12.90 -4.30
CA GLY A 290 -18.26 14.04 -3.58
C GLY A 290 -19.74 13.87 -3.20
N GLU A 291 -20.32 12.69 -3.37
CA GLU A 291 -21.69 12.32 -2.97
C GLU A 291 -21.66 11.86 -1.49
N PHE A 292 -21.35 12.79 -0.59
CA PHE A 292 -21.07 12.49 0.82
C PHE A 292 -22.30 12.05 1.60
N GLN A 293 -23.50 12.54 1.26
CA GLN A 293 -24.73 12.18 1.98
C GLN A 293 -25.06 10.70 1.75
N GLU A 294 -24.93 10.24 0.52
CA GLU A 294 -25.13 8.85 0.11
C GLU A 294 -24.14 7.90 0.83
N ALA A 295 -22.90 8.35 1.04
CA ALA A 295 -21.93 7.60 1.84
C ALA A 295 -22.35 7.45 3.32
N LEU A 296 -22.95 8.50 3.92
CA LEU A 296 -23.49 8.44 5.28
C LEU A 296 -24.73 7.57 5.36
N ASP A 297 -25.63 7.64 4.37
CA ASP A 297 -26.82 6.81 4.31
C ASP A 297 -26.45 5.31 4.24
N LEU A 298 -25.43 4.96 3.46
CA LEU A 298 -24.89 3.61 3.44
C LEU A 298 -24.28 3.18 4.77
N PHE A 299 -23.59 4.08 5.48
CA PHE A 299 -23.03 3.78 6.81
C PHE A 299 -24.13 3.46 7.84
N VAL A 300 -25.26 4.17 7.78
CA VAL A 300 -26.43 3.88 8.62
C VAL A 300 -27.04 2.55 8.20
N GLN A 301 -27.23 2.32 6.89
CA GLN A 301 -27.81 1.08 6.39
C GLN A 301 -26.98 -0.15 6.78
N MET A 302 -25.65 -0.08 6.69
CA MET A 302 -24.74 -1.13 7.13
C MET A 302 -25.00 -1.55 8.59
N GLN A 303 -25.19 -0.57 9.48
CA GLN A 303 -25.47 -0.83 10.89
C GLN A 303 -26.88 -1.38 11.11
N LEU A 304 -27.87 -0.92 10.36
CA LEU A 304 -29.23 -1.45 10.39
C LEU A 304 -29.28 -2.92 9.95
N GLU A 305 -28.39 -3.32 9.04
CA GLU A 305 -28.20 -4.71 8.63
C GLU A 305 -27.35 -5.53 9.63
N GLY A 306 -26.99 -4.96 10.78
CA GLY A 306 -26.31 -5.65 11.88
C GLY A 306 -24.80 -5.86 11.68
N LEU A 307 -24.19 -5.19 10.68
CA LEU A 307 -22.75 -5.27 10.46
C LEU A 307 -22.02 -4.26 11.34
N GLU A 308 -21.02 -4.72 12.08
CA GLU A 308 -20.16 -3.84 12.87
C GLU A 308 -19.20 -3.06 11.96
N PRO A 309 -19.20 -1.71 12.03
CA PRO A 309 -18.26 -0.89 11.27
C PRO A 309 -16.81 -1.13 11.69
N ASP A 310 -15.90 -1.16 10.72
CA ASP A 310 -14.46 -1.22 10.96
C ASP A 310 -13.79 0.16 10.85
N SER A 311 -12.46 0.21 11.03
CA SER A 311 -11.69 1.45 10.91
C SER A 311 -11.89 2.17 9.57
N PHE A 312 -12.05 1.43 8.46
CA PHE A 312 -12.28 2.03 7.14
C PHE A 312 -13.70 2.59 7.00
N SER A 313 -14.70 1.90 7.58
CA SER A 313 -16.08 2.39 7.66
C SER A 313 -16.13 3.73 8.39
N PHE A 314 -15.47 3.81 9.56
CA PHE A 314 -15.41 5.06 10.34
C PHE A 314 -14.69 6.17 9.60
N VAL A 315 -13.56 5.90 8.95
CA VAL A 315 -12.82 6.91 8.17
C VAL A 315 -13.68 7.48 7.04
N SER A 316 -14.39 6.63 6.31
CA SER A 316 -15.29 7.07 5.23
C SER A 316 -16.46 7.89 5.77
N ALA A 317 -17.10 7.46 6.86
CA ALA A 317 -18.18 8.23 7.50
C ALA A 317 -17.70 9.59 8.05
N LEU A 318 -16.55 9.63 8.74
CA LEU A 318 -15.97 10.86 9.28
C LEU A 318 -15.53 11.82 8.16
N SER A 319 -14.96 11.30 7.08
CA SER A 319 -14.60 12.11 5.90
C SER A 319 -15.84 12.72 5.24
N ALA A 320 -16.91 11.95 5.07
CA ALA A 320 -18.18 12.48 4.57
C ALA A 320 -18.76 13.56 5.48
N CYS A 321 -18.74 13.36 6.81
CA CYS A 321 -19.14 14.39 7.78
C CYS A 321 -18.29 15.67 7.67
N SER A 322 -16.98 15.51 7.53
CA SER A 322 -16.01 16.61 7.40
C SER A 322 -16.32 17.49 6.18
N ASN A 323 -16.61 16.87 5.03
CA ASN A 323 -16.89 17.60 3.79
C ASN A 323 -18.32 18.19 3.74
N LEU A 324 -19.29 17.57 4.42
CA LEU A 324 -20.63 18.15 4.61
C LEU A 324 -20.69 19.19 5.73
N SER A 325 -19.61 19.37 6.49
CA SER A 325 -19.61 20.14 7.75
C SER A 325 -20.70 19.67 8.75
N ASN A 326 -21.08 18.38 8.70
CA ASN A 326 -22.12 17.80 9.53
C ASN A 326 -21.56 17.35 10.89
N LEU A 327 -21.40 18.31 11.80
CA LEU A 327 -20.85 18.08 13.14
C LEU A 327 -21.68 17.09 13.96
N GLN A 328 -23.01 17.11 13.84
CA GLN A 328 -23.87 16.27 14.69
C GLN A 328 -23.72 14.80 14.34
N PHE A 329 -23.73 14.47 13.04
CA PHE A 329 -23.46 13.11 12.60
C PHE A 329 -22.03 12.70 12.95
N GLY A 330 -21.04 13.58 12.76
CA GLY A 330 -19.66 13.30 13.14
C GLY A 330 -19.48 13.01 14.63
N LYS A 331 -20.20 13.73 15.51
CA LYS A 331 -20.23 13.43 16.95
C LYS A 331 -20.87 12.07 17.22
N TRP A 332 -21.99 11.76 16.56
CA TRP A 332 -22.63 10.45 16.70
C TRP A 332 -21.69 9.32 16.28
N VAL A 333 -21.04 9.42 15.12
CA VAL A 333 -20.01 8.47 14.67
C VAL A 333 -18.92 8.35 15.72
N HIS A 334 -18.38 9.46 16.23
CA HIS A 334 -17.36 9.43 17.28
C HIS A 334 -17.82 8.71 18.55
N THR A 335 -19.10 8.82 18.97
CA THR A 335 -19.61 8.05 20.11
C THR A 335 -19.65 6.54 19.89
N LEU A 336 -19.74 6.08 18.64
CA LEU A 336 -19.65 4.65 18.30
C LEU A 336 -18.22 4.12 18.44
N ILE A 337 -17.21 5.00 18.34
CA ILE A 337 -15.79 4.64 18.39
C ILE A 337 -15.33 4.60 19.86
N LYS A 338 -15.67 3.51 20.57
CA LYS A 338 -15.42 3.34 22.01
C LYS A 338 -13.96 3.51 22.43
N ASP A 339 -13.01 3.02 21.61
CA ASP A 339 -11.57 3.07 21.89
C ASP A 339 -10.78 3.71 20.73
N TRP A 340 -11.24 4.88 20.29
CA TRP A 340 -10.65 5.60 19.16
C TRP A 340 -9.13 5.88 19.28
N PRO A 341 -8.52 6.09 20.47
CA PRO A 341 -7.07 6.29 20.57
C PRO A 341 -6.26 5.04 20.20
N ASN A 342 -6.82 3.84 20.44
CA ASN A 342 -6.17 2.56 20.16
C ASN A 342 -6.54 1.96 18.79
N LEU A 343 -7.54 2.52 18.10
CA LEU A 343 -7.98 2.10 16.75
C LEU A 343 -7.03 2.54 15.62
N GLY A 344 -5.89 3.13 15.98
CA GLY A 344 -4.81 3.49 15.07
C GLY A 344 -4.84 4.94 14.59
N VAL A 345 -3.69 5.40 14.10
CA VAL A 345 -3.49 6.79 13.65
C VAL A 345 -4.47 7.23 12.56
N ILE A 346 -4.96 6.29 11.75
CA ILE A 346 -5.87 6.56 10.62
C ILE A 346 -7.22 7.09 11.10
N VAL A 347 -7.88 6.40 12.05
CA VAL A 347 -9.17 6.83 12.60
C VAL A 347 -9.02 8.12 13.39
N GLY A 348 -7.95 8.24 14.19
CA GLY A 348 -7.64 9.46 14.93
C GLY A 348 -7.44 10.67 14.01
N THR A 349 -6.75 10.49 12.88
CA THR A 349 -6.53 11.56 11.90
C THR A 349 -7.84 11.98 11.21
N ALA A 350 -8.73 11.02 10.90
CA ALA A 350 -10.06 11.32 10.36
C ALA A 350 -10.93 12.10 11.36
N LEU A 351 -10.82 11.82 12.67
CA LEU A 351 -11.49 12.59 13.72
C LEU A 351 -10.97 14.04 13.78
N ILE A 352 -9.65 14.24 13.70
CA ILE A 352 -9.04 15.58 13.65
C ILE A 352 -9.61 16.35 12.46
N GLU A 353 -9.59 15.76 11.26
CA GLU A 353 -10.10 16.41 10.05
C GLU A 353 -11.59 16.74 10.15
N MET A 354 -12.41 15.82 10.68
CA MET A 354 -13.85 16.04 10.88
C MET A 354 -14.10 17.23 11.82
N TYR A 355 -13.50 17.24 13.01
CA TYR A 355 -13.71 18.33 13.97
C TYR A 355 -13.11 19.65 13.46
N ALA A 356 -11.95 19.63 12.81
CA ALA A 356 -11.32 20.83 12.28
C ALA A 356 -12.17 21.46 11.16
N LYS A 357 -12.62 20.70 10.15
CA LYS A 357 -13.47 21.27 9.08
C LYS A 357 -14.83 21.73 9.58
N CYS A 358 -15.38 21.10 10.64
CA CYS A 358 -16.61 21.56 11.29
C CYS A 358 -16.43 22.79 12.20
N GLY A 359 -15.25 23.41 12.26
CA GLY A 359 -15.00 24.62 13.06
C GLY A 359 -14.49 24.41 14.48
N TYR A 360 -14.24 23.17 14.92
CA TYR A 360 -13.86 22.83 16.29
C TYR A 360 -12.37 22.50 16.41
N ILE A 361 -11.52 23.45 16.03
CA ILE A 361 -10.06 23.28 15.98
C ILE A 361 -9.44 22.90 17.35
N ASP A 362 -9.97 23.40 18.47
CA ASP A 362 -9.43 23.07 19.80
C ASP A 362 -9.69 21.62 20.21
N ARG A 363 -10.86 21.07 19.80
CA ARG A 363 -11.15 19.65 19.99
C ARG A 363 -10.25 18.81 19.09
N ALA A 364 -10.09 19.20 17.83
CA ALA A 364 -9.18 18.54 16.90
C ALA A 364 -7.75 18.51 17.45
N PHE A 365 -7.26 19.61 18.00
CA PHE A 365 -5.94 19.70 18.65
C PHE A 365 -5.83 18.81 19.90
N THR A 366 -6.89 18.74 20.71
CA THR A 366 -6.95 17.83 21.86
C THR A 366 -6.83 16.37 21.42
N TYR A 367 -7.49 15.99 20.33
CA TYR A 367 -7.40 14.64 19.78
C TYR A 367 -6.03 14.37 19.16
N PHE A 368 -5.45 15.34 18.46
CA PHE A 368 -4.07 15.27 18.00
C PHE A 368 -3.12 14.92 19.14
N ILE A 369 -3.17 15.63 20.28
CA ILE A 369 -2.31 15.32 21.43
C ILE A 369 -2.48 13.86 21.88
N LYS A 370 -3.72 13.38 21.98
CA LYS A 370 -4.07 12.04 22.51
C LYS A 370 -3.67 10.86 21.62
N ILE A 371 -3.51 11.04 20.31
CA ILE A 371 -3.15 9.95 19.39
C ILE A 371 -1.72 9.43 19.69
N GLY A 372 -1.55 8.12 19.86
CA GLY A 372 -0.23 7.48 19.88
C GLY A 372 0.34 7.29 18.47
N ASN A 373 1.68 7.15 18.34
CA ASN A 373 2.37 6.80 17.08
C ASN A 373 1.91 7.61 15.85
N LYS A 374 1.90 8.94 15.97
CA LYS A 374 1.54 9.85 14.88
C LYS A 374 2.52 9.71 13.71
N ASP A 375 1.99 9.62 12.50
CA ASP A 375 2.76 9.62 11.26
C ASP A 375 2.82 11.02 10.63
N VAL A 376 3.57 11.14 9.53
CA VAL A 376 3.70 12.39 8.75
C VAL A 376 2.34 12.94 8.33
N PHE A 377 1.40 12.06 7.96
CA PHE A 377 0.07 12.44 7.50
C PHE A 377 -0.75 13.11 8.62
N CYS A 378 -0.75 12.57 9.83
CA CYS A 378 -1.41 13.15 11.00
C CYS A 378 -0.89 14.56 11.33
N TYR A 379 0.42 14.76 11.28
CA TYR A 379 1.03 16.10 11.45
C TYR A 379 0.59 17.06 10.35
N ASN A 380 0.61 16.64 9.10
CA ASN A 380 0.20 17.47 7.96
C ASN A 380 -1.26 17.92 8.07
N VAL A 381 -2.17 17.02 8.48
CA VAL A 381 -3.58 17.36 8.73
C VAL A 381 -3.71 18.41 9.81
N MET A 382 -2.98 18.28 10.92
CA MET A 382 -3.03 19.26 12.02
C MET A 382 -2.46 20.64 11.60
N ILE A 383 -1.31 20.66 10.91
CA ILE A 383 -0.68 21.90 10.41
C ILE A 383 -1.64 22.64 9.47
N LYS A 384 -2.17 21.93 8.46
CA LYS A 384 -3.14 22.49 7.52
C LYS A 384 -4.40 22.99 8.22
N SER A 385 -4.90 22.22 9.18
CA SER A 385 -6.09 22.61 9.95
C SER A 385 -5.84 23.89 10.74
N LEU A 386 -4.71 24.02 11.42
CA LEU A 386 -4.34 25.24 12.16
C LEU A 386 -4.21 26.44 11.22
N ALA A 387 -3.63 26.25 10.03
CA ALA A 387 -3.50 27.29 9.01
C ALA A 387 -4.86 27.84 8.55
N ILE A 388 -5.81 26.95 8.21
CA ILE A 388 -7.17 27.33 7.78
C ILE A 388 -7.89 28.13 8.87
N HIS A 389 -7.64 27.80 10.14
CA HIS A 389 -8.21 28.47 11.31
C HIS A 389 -7.42 29.71 11.77
N GLY A 390 -6.49 30.21 10.94
CA GLY A 390 -5.70 31.42 11.23
C GLY A 390 -4.66 31.26 12.35
N ARG A 391 -4.40 30.03 12.82
CA ARG A 391 -3.43 29.75 13.89
C ARG A 391 -2.05 29.42 13.32
N ALA A 392 -1.51 30.32 12.49
CA ALA A 392 -0.26 30.11 11.76
C ALA A 392 0.93 29.75 12.69
N ASN A 393 1.10 30.50 13.79
CA ASN A 393 2.15 30.25 14.77
C ASN A 393 2.05 28.85 15.40
N ASP A 394 0.84 28.36 15.68
CA ASP A 394 0.65 27.01 16.21
C ASP A 394 1.05 25.96 15.17
N ALA A 395 0.72 26.19 13.89
CA ALA A 395 1.06 25.30 12.79
C ALA A 395 2.59 25.15 12.65
N ILE A 396 3.33 26.26 12.72
CA ILE A 396 4.81 26.26 12.69
C ILE A 396 5.37 25.52 13.91
N ARG A 397 4.81 25.70 15.10
CA ARG A 397 5.22 24.94 16.29
C ARG A 397 5.00 23.44 16.12
N ILE A 398 3.90 23.02 15.49
CA ILE A 398 3.64 21.61 15.19
C ILE A 398 4.63 21.06 14.14
N PHE A 399 5.01 21.85 13.14
CA PHE A 399 6.06 21.49 12.18
C PHE A 399 7.40 21.26 12.87
N HIS A 400 7.85 22.17 13.74
CA HIS A 400 9.08 21.96 14.49
C HIS A 400 8.99 20.76 15.45
N LEU A 401 7.82 20.48 16.02
CA LEU A 401 7.61 19.28 16.83
C LEU A 401 7.76 18.00 15.97
N MET A 402 7.28 18.00 14.73
CA MET A 402 7.46 16.90 13.78
C MET A 402 8.95 16.65 13.51
N GLN A 403 9.72 17.71 13.25
CA GLN A 403 11.17 17.62 13.04
C GLN A 403 11.89 17.05 14.28
N LYS A 404 11.53 17.52 15.49
CA LYS A 404 12.08 17.00 16.76
C LYS A 404 11.76 15.53 17.02
N ARG A 405 10.75 14.97 16.34
CA ARG A 405 10.36 13.56 16.43
C ARG A 405 11.02 12.71 15.34
N GLU A 406 11.97 13.27 14.58
CA GLU A 406 12.69 12.59 13.49
C GLU A 406 11.76 12.06 12.39
N LEU A 407 10.58 12.69 12.24
CA LEU A 407 9.68 12.43 11.13
C LEU A 407 10.08 13.30 9.94
N ASN A 408 10.41 12.68 8.82
CA ASN A 408 10.85 13.38 7.61
C ASN A 408 9.68 14.14 6.95
N PRO A 409 9.76 15.49 6.85
CA PRO A 409 8.84 16.28 6.04
C PRO A 409 8.89 15.85 4.58
N ASN A 410 7.73 15.88 3.91
CA ASN A 410 7.61 15.67 2.46
C ASN A 410 7.11 16.94 1.77
N ASP A 411 6.97 16.92 0.44
CA ASP A 411 6.44 18.06 -0.34
C ASP A 411 5.12 18.58 0.25
N PHE A 412 4.20 17.68 0.59
CA PHE A 412 2.91 18.07 1.14
C PHE A 412 3.03 18.74 2.53
N THR A 413 3.98 18.33 3.36
CA THR A 413 4.30 19.00 4.63
C THR A 413 4.68 20.47 4.39
N PHE A 414 5.61 20.71 3.47
CA PHE A 414 6.05 22.07 3.14
C PHE A 414 4.92 22.92 2.55
N SER A 415 4.10 22.35 1.68
CA SER A 415 2.87 23.01 1.20
C SER A 415 1.97 23.44 2.37
N CYS A 416 1.75 22.58 3.38
CA CYS A 416 0.90 22.91 4.52
C CYS A 416 1.47 24.02 5.41
N VAL A 417 2.79 24.01 5.64
CA VAL A 417 3.44 24.99 6.53
C VAL A 417 3.59 26.35 5.82
N LEU A 418 3.99 26.37 4.55
CA LEU A 418 4.02 27.60 3.75
C LEU A 418 2.62 28.20 3.62
N PHE A 419 1.59 27.36 3.50
CA PHE A 419 0.21 27.81 3.49
C PHE A 419 -0.17 28.48 4.83
N ALA A 420 0.33 27.96 5.96
CA ALA A 420 0.19 28.61 7.25
C ALA A 420 0.89 29.98 7.29
N CYS A 421 2.09 30.09 6.72
CA CYS A 421 2.80 31.36 6.60
C CYS A 421 2.01 32.36 5.75
N SER A 422 1.49 31.96 4.58
CA SER A 422 0.66 32.82 3.72
C SER A 422 -0.56 33.36 4.46
N HIS A 423 -1.32 32.48 5.14
CA HIS A 423 -2.50 32.88 5.91
C HIS A 423 -2.17 33.73 7.15
N GLY A 424 -0.98 33.56 7.73
CA GLY A 424 -0.50 34.32 8.88
C GLY A 424 0.25 35.61 8.56
N GLY A 425 0.56 35.88 7.28
CA GLY A 425 1.43 36.98 6.88
C GLY A 425 2.88 36.85 7.35
N LEU A 426 3.34 35.62 7.62
CA LEU A 426 4.67 35.34 8.17
C LEU A 426 5.70 35.21 7.05
N VAL A 427 6.09 36.36 6.48
CA VAL A 427 6.96 36.44 5.29
C VAL A 427 8.33 35.83 5.56
N GLU A 428 8.99 36.24 6.64
CA GLU A 428 10.36 35.81 6.94
C GLU A 428 10.43 34.32 7.26
N GLU A 429 9.50 33.81 8.07
CA GLU A 429 9.39 32.38 8.34
C GLU A 429 9.08 31.58 7.06
N GLY A 430 8.22 32.12 6.18
CA GLY A 430 7.93 31.52 4.88
C GLY A 430 9.17 31.37 4.01
N ARG A 431 10.02 32.42 3.96
CA ARG A 431 11.32 32.37 3.25
C ARG A 431 12.21 31.29 3.83
N GLU A 432 12.43 31.29 5.14
CA GLU A 432 13.33 30.32 5.79
C GLU A 432 12.88 28.88 5.51
N ILE A 433 11.58 28.61 5.63
CA ILE A 433 10.99 27.30 5.41
C ILE A 433 11.12 26.88 3.94
N PHE A 434 10.86 27.78 2.99
CA PHE A 434 11.01 27.50 1.56
C PHE A 434 12.45 27.12 1.19
N HIS A 435 13.44 27.86 1.70
CA HIS A 435 14.86 27.58 1.44
C HIS A 435 15.34 26.30 2.15
N SER A 436 14.84 26.02 3.36
CA SER A 436 15.19 24.81 4.11
C SER A 436 14.85 23.52 3.36
N MET A 437 13.80 23.55 2.53
CA MET A 437 13.33 22.39 1.77
C MET A 437 14.41 21.83 0.82
N GLY A 438 15.13 22.70 0.13
CA GLY A 438 16.27 22.30 -0.72
C GLY A 438 17.55 22.05 0.09
N ARG A 439 17.86 22.94 1.03
CA ARG A 439 19.13 22.93 1.79
C ARG A 439 19.25 21.74 2.74
N GLU A 440 18.19 21.44 3.48
CA GLU A 440 18.19 20.47 4.58
C GLU A 440 17.52 19.16 4.19
N PHE A 441 16.42 19.23 3.43
CA PHE A 441 15.59 18.06 3.11
C PHE A 441 15.82 17.50 1.70
N LYS A 442 16.65 18.16 0.87
CA LYS A 442 16.95 17.78 -0.51
C LYS A 442 15.70 17.56 -1.37
N LEU A 443 14.65 18.33 -1.08
CA LEU A 443 13.40 18.33 -1.84
C LEU A 443 13.41 19.50 -2.82
N SER A 444 13.11 19.23 -4.09
CA SER A 444 12.98 20.25 -5.12
C SER A 444 11.63 20.96 -5.03
N PRO A 445 11.56 22.30 -4.99
CA PRO A 445 10.30 23.02 -5.05
C PRO A 445 9.44 22.67 -6.26
N LYS A 446 8.15 22.41 -6.01
CA LYS A 446 7.12 22.15 -7.02
C LYS A 446 6.27 23.39 -7.22
N ILE A 447 5.45 23.39 -8.28
CA ILE A 447 4.59 24.52 -8.65
C ILE A 447 3.70 24.98 -7.49
N GLU A 448 3.20 24.04 -6.67
CA GLU A 448 2.38 24.35 -5.50
C GLU A 448 3.15 25.16 -4.45
N HIS A 449 4.44 24.86 -4.24
CA HIS A 449 5.27 25.60 -3.28
C HIS A 449 5.53 27.03 -3.74
N TYR A 450 5.84 27.22 -5.04
CA TYR A 450 6.00 28.54 -5.62
C TYR A 450 4.70 29.34 -5.57
N CYS A 451 3.57 28.74 -5.94
CA CYS A 451 2.25 29.37 -5.91
C CYS A 451 1.94 29.92 -4.50
N ILE A 452 2.19 29.14 -3.45
CA ILE A 452 1.97 29.56 -2.05
C ILE A 452 2.93 30.69 -1.63
N MET A 453 4.20 30.62 -2.04
CA MET A 453 5.16 31.71 -1.77
C MET A 453 4.79 33.01 -2.46
N ILE A 454 4.32 32.93 -3.70
CA ILE A 454 3.85 34.09 -4.46
C ILE A 454 2.59 34.67 -3.81
N ASP A 455 1.67 33.83 -3.35
CA ASP A 455 0.49 34.27 -2.58
C ASP A 455 0.91 34.98 -1.27
N LEU A 456 1.87 34.42 -0.52
CA LEU A 456 2.44 35.05 0.68
C LEU A 456 3.06 36.42 0.37
N LEU A 457 3.95 36.51 -0.63
CA LEU A 457 4.65 37.74 -0.99
C LEU A 457 3.69 38.81 -1.54
N SER A 458 2.75 38.40 -2.40
CA SER A 458 1.81 39.31 -3.05
C SER A 458 0.82 39.96 -2.07
N ARG A 459 0.43 39.24 -0.99
CA ARG A 459 -0.45 39.77 0.07
C ARG A 459 0.27 40.63 1.10
N ASN A 460 1.58 40.47 1.25
CA ASN A 460 2.38 41.13 2.29
C ASN A 460 3.39 42.11 1.69
N ASP A 461 2.98 42.88 0.69
CA ASP A 461 3.75 44.03 0.22
C ASP A 461 5.08 43.74 -0.53
N HIS A 462 5.29 42.50 -0.99
CA HIS A 462 6.48 42.05 -1.73
C HIS A 462 6.17 41.63 -3.18
N LEU A 463 5.34 42.40 -3.89
CA LEU A 463 4.86 42.07 -5.25
C LEU A 463 5.98 41.94 -6.29
N GLU A 464 6.97 42.84 -6.26
CA GLU A 464 8.11 42.82 -7.18
C GLU A 464 8.92 41.53 -7.02
N GLU A 465 9.15 41.12 -5.77
CA GLU A 465 9.82 39.86 -5.47
C GLU A 465 9.00 38.65 -5.92
N GLY A 466 7.67 38.68 -5.73
CA GLY A 466 6.79 37.65 -6.28
C GLY A 466 6.93 37.51 -7.80
N MET A 467 7.12 38.62 -8.51
CA MET A 467 7.37 38.61 -9.96
C MET A 467 8.75 38.07 -10.31
N VAL A 468 9.79 38.38 -9.53
CA VAL A 468 11.12 37.78 -9.69
C VAL A 468 11.05 36.27 -9.51
N LEU A 469 10.36 35.79 -8.46
CA LEU A 469 10.22 34.37 -8.16
C LEU A 469 9.51 33.60 -9.30
N ILE A 470 8.53 34.22 -9.96
CA ILE A 470 7.87 33.67 -11.16
C ILE A 470 8.81 33.56 -12.35
N ASN A 471 9.75 34.48 -12.50
CA ASN A 471 10.70 34.45 -13.62
C ASN A 471 11.84 33.45 -13.38
N GLU A 472 12.19 33.18 -12.12
CA GLU A 472 13.28 32.28 -11.73
C GLU A 472 12.84 30.82 -11.55
N MET A 473 11.54 30.55 -11.39
CA MET A 473 11.08 29.18 -11.16
C MET A 473 11.37 28.25 -12.35
N PRO A 474 11.81 26.99 -12.11
CA PRO A 474 12.21 26.07 -13.17
C PRO A 474 11.02 25.39 -13.88
N VAL A 475 9.79 25.79 -13.57
CA VAL A 475 8.54 25.22 -14.07
C VAL A 475 7.68 26.35 -14.62
N GLU A 476 6.91 26.11 -15.69
CA GLU A 476 6.02 27.13 -16.22
C GLU A 476 4.90 27.48 -15.22
N PRO A 477 4.62 28.77 -14.96
CA PRO A 477 3.60 29.17 -14.00
C PRO A 477 2.19 28.87 -14.52
N ASP A 478 1.37 28.24 -13.68
CA ASP A 478 -0.01 27.92 -14.01
C ASP A 478 -0.97 29.09 -13.75
N THR A 479 -2.24 28.87 -14.11
CA THR A 479 -3.31 29.85 -13.91
C THR A 479 -3.48 30.27 -12.45
N ALA A 480 -3.25 29.36 -11.50
CA ALA A 480 -3.38 29.64 -10.07
C ALA A 480 -2.24 30.55 -9.57
N THR A 481 -1.01 30.30 -10.02
CA THR A 481 0.18 31.09 -9.70
C THR A 481 0.04 32.54 -10.17
N TRP A 482 -0.40 32.74 -11.42
CA TRP A 482 -0.73 34.09 -11.93
C TRP A 482 -1.90 34.73 -11.18
N GLY A 483 -2.92 33.93 -10.84
CA GLY A 483 -4.07 34.39 -10.04
C GLY A 483 -3.68 34.88 -8.63
N ALA A 484 -2.73 34.21 -7.98
CA ALA A 484 -2.20 34.62 -6.68
C ALA A 484 -1.54 36.00 -6.76
N LEU A 485 -0.66 36.22 -7.74
CA LEU A 485 -0.02 37.52 -7.96
C LEU A 485 -1.05 38.62 -8.28
N LEU A 486 -2.04 38.31 -9.11
CA LEU A 486 -3.13 39.25 -9.47
C LEU A 486 -3.97 39.65 -8.23
N GLY A 487 -4.14 38.74 -7.27
CA GLY A 487 -4.79 39.02 -5.99
C GLY A 487 -4.07 40.13 -5.22
N GLY A 488 -2.74 40.10 -5.16
CA GLY A 488 -1.94 41.15 -4.52
C GLY A 488 -1.97 42.49 -5.26
N CYS A 489 -2.15 42.50 -6.59
CA CYS A 489 -2.32 43.74 -7.36
C CYS A 489 -3.56 44.55 -6.92
N ARG A 490 -4.60 43.87 -6.42
CA ARG A 490 -5.81 44.51 -5.89
C ARG A 490 -5.53 45.38 -4.68
N GLU A 491 -4.76 44.87 -3.72
CA GLU A 491 -4.48 45.59 -2.47
C GLU A 491 -3.65 46.87 -2.70
N ARG A 492 -2.90 46.93 -3.80
CA ARG A 492 -2.00 48.05 -4.14
C ARG A 492 -2.45 48.93 -5.30
N GLY A 493 -3.49 48.54 -6.04
CA GLY A 493 -3.94 49.31 -7.21
C GLY A 493 -2.97 49.31 -8.40
N ASN A 494 -2.08 48.32 -8.54
CA ASN A 494 -1.16 48.24 -9.67
C ASN A 494 -1.88 47.65 -10.90
N VAL A 495 -2.60 48.51 -11.62
CA VAL A 495 -3.46 48.15 -12.76
C VAL A 495 -2.66 47.66 -13.97
N GLU A 496 -1.49 48.25 -14.23
CA GLU A 496 -0.66 47.87 -15.39
C GLU A 496 -0.17 46.43 -15.28
N LEU A 497 0.34 46.05 -14.10
CA LEU A 497 0.76 44.67 -13.85
C LEU A 497 -0.46 43.73 -13.91
N ALA A 498 -1.60 44.12 -13.34
CA ALA A 498 -2.82 43.33 -13.37
C ALA A 498 -3.29 43.01 -14.81
N GLN A 499 -3.28 44.00 -15.71
CA GLN A 499 -3.62 43.81 -17.12
C GLN A 499 -2.64 42.88 -17.84
N SER A 500 -1.33 43.00 -17.55
CA SER A 500 -0.31 42.12 -18.12
C SER A 500 -0.48 40.67 -17.69
N ILE A 501 -0.85 40.43 -16.42
CA ILE A 501 -1.10 39.09 -15.87
C ILE A 501 -2.35 38.48 -16.51
N VAL A 502 -3.41 39.27 -16.69
CA VAL A 502 -4.66 38.80 -17.33
C VAL A 502 -4.40 38.34 -18.75
N LYS A 503 -3.63 39.10 -19.54
CA LYS A 503 -3.19 38.68 -20.88
C LYS A 503 -2.40 37.35 -20.82
N LYS A 504 -1.47 37.27 -19.86
CA LYS A 504 -0.78 36.05 -19.36
C LYS A 504 -1.69 34.82 -19.33
N VAL A 505 -2.74 34.95 -18.52
CA VAL A 505 -3.66 33.86 -18.21
C VAL A 505 -4.58 33.51 -19.39
N ILE A 506 -5.02 34.49 -20.16
CA ILE A 506 -5.87 34.25 -21.34
C ILE A 506 -5.12 33.41 -22.37
N GLU A 507 -3.82 33.68 -22.58
CA GLU A 507 -2.97 32.88 -23.46
C GLU A 507 -2.86 31.41 -23.00
N LEU A 508 -2.76 31.18 -21.69
CA LEU A 508 -2.70 29.83 -21.10
C LEU A 508 -4.06 29.11 -21.09
N LYS A 509 -5.13 29.83 -20.74
CA LYS A 509 -6.46 29.26 -20.54
C LYS A 509 -7.55 30.29 -20.90
N PRO A 510 -7.99 30.30 -22.18
CA PRO A 510 -8.91 31.33 -22.70
C PRO A 510 -10.29 31.40 -22.03
N LYS A 511 -10.71 30.37 -21.26
CA LYS A 511 -12.04 30.29 -20.64
C LYS A 511 -12.02 30.51 -19.12
N GLU A 512 -10.96 31.07 -18.55
CA GLU A 512 -10.85 31.28 -17.10
C GLU A 512 -11.61 32.52 -16.62
N ALA A 513 -12.83 32.31 -16.10
CA ALA A 513 -13.69 33.40 -15.61
C ALA A 513 -13.09 34.16 -14.41
N GLY A 514 -12.32 33.48 -13.55
CA GLY A 514 -11.84 34.05 -12.29
C GLY A 514 -10.96 35.29 -12.48
N VAL A 515 -10.17 35.32 -13.55
CA VAL A 515 -9.20 36.39 -13.80
C VAL A 515 -9.86 37.66 -14.31
N HIS A 516 -10.89 37.55 -15.16
CA HIS A 516 -11.71 38.71 -15.57
C HIS A 516 -12.49 39.30 -14.39
N VAL A 517 -13.03 38.44 -13.53
CA VAL A 517 -13.70 38.87 -12.28
C VAL A 517 -12.72 39.65 -11.39
N LEU A 518 -11.50 39.15 -11.22
CA LEU A 518 -10.49 39.78 -10.38
C LEU A 518 -10.03 41.13 -10.96
N LEU A 519 -9.77 41.21 -12.27
CA LEU A 519 -9.44 42.46 -12.96
C LEU A 519 -10.55 43.51 -12.84
N SER A 520 -11.81 43.11 -13.07
CA SER A 520 -12.98 43.97 -12.88
C SER A 520 -13.05 44.51 -11.44
N ASN A 521 -12.78 43.66 -10.44
CA ASN A 521 -12.76 44.08 -9.03
C ASN A 521 -11.59 45.04 -8.73
N ILE A 522 -10.43 44.88 -9.36
CA ILE A 522 -9.28 45.80 -9.21
C ILE A 522 -9.63 47.18 -9.77
N HIS A 523 -10.18 47.26 -10.99
CA HIS A 523 -10.63 48.52 -11.58
C HIS A 523 -11.72 49.19 -10.73
N ALA A 524 -12.69 48.42 -10.23
CA ALA A 524 -13.74 48.94 -9.34
C ALA A 524 -13.16 49.49 -8.03
N TRP A 525 -12.19 48.80 -7.42
CA TRP A 525 -11.51 49.25 -6.20
C TRP A 525 -10.72 50.56 -6.42
N MET A 526 -10.15 50.74 -7.61
CA MET A 526 -9.47 51.98 -8.03
C MET A 526 -10.43 53.10 -8.48
N GLY A 527 -11.75 52.88 -8.41
CA GLY A 527 -12.77 53.84 -8.85
C GLY A 527 -12.94 53.96 -10.37
N GLN A 528 -12.31 53.08 -11.15
CA GLN A 528 -12.36 53.03 -12.61
C GLN A 528 -13.55 52.18 -13.10
N TRP A 529 -14.77 52.67 -12.87
CA TRP A 529 -16.00 51.90 -13.13
C TRP A 529 -16.23 51.51 -14.60
N LEU A 530 -15.79 52.35 -15.55
CA LEU A 530 -15.87 52.07 -16.99
C LEU A 530 -15.01 50.86 -17.37
N GLU A 531 -13.76 50.81 -16.91
CA GLU A 531 -12.86 49.68 -17.15
C GLU A 531 -13.32 48.42 -16.42
N ALA A 532 -13.90 48.58 -15.22
CA ALA A 532 -14.49 47.47 -14.49
C ALA A 532 -15.68 46.82 -15.23
N PHE A 533 -16.50 47.65 -15.90
CA PHE A 533 -17.60 47.21 -16.77
C PHE A 533 -17.07 46.56 -18.05
N HIS A 534 -16.11 47.18 -18.73
CA HIS A 534 -15.49 46.62 -19.93
C HIS A 534 -14.87 45.25 -19.68
N ALA A 535 -14.20 45.04 -18.54
CA ALA A 535 -13.68 43.72 -18.16
C ALA A 535 -14.77 42.63 -18.00
N ARG A 536 -16.02 43.02 -17.67
CA ARG A 536 -17.19 42.13 -17.60
C ARG A 536 -17.81 41.91 -18.97
N GLU A 537 -17.90 42.95 -19.78
CA GLU A 537 -18.39 42.89 -21.16
C GLU A 537 -17.53 41.92 -21.99
N VAL A 538 -16.20 42.04 -21.95
CA VAL A 538 -15.27 41.10 -22.59
C VAL A 538 -15.47 39.66 -22.11
N MET A 539 -15.85 39.46 -20.85
CA MET A 539 -16.14 38.14 -20.30
C MET A 539 -17.43 37.56 -20.92
N GLU A 540 -18.48 38.36 -21.04
CA GLU A 540 -19.76 37.99 -21.64
C GLU A 540 -19.67 37.74 -23.15
N GLU A 541 -18.95 38.61 -23.88
CA GLU A 541 -18.70 38.48 -25.33
C GLU A 541 -17.98 37.17 -25.67
N ASN A 542 -17.06 36.72 -24.80
CA ASN A 542 -16.34 35.46 -24.95
C ASN A 542 -17.14 34.24 -24.44
N GLY A 543 -18.41 34.41 -24.06
CA GLY A 543 -19.27 33.34 -23.56
C GLY A 543 -18.85 32.78 -22.20
N ILE A 544 -18.11 33.55 -21.41
CA ILE A 544 -17.60 33.16 -20.10
C ILE A 544 -18.57 33.67 -19.03
N TRP A 545 -19.10 32.77 -18.21
CA TRP A 545 -20.08 33.13 -17.17
C TRP A 545 -19.55 32.80 -15.78
N LYS A 546 -19.78 33.70 -14.82
CA LYS A 546 -19.48 33.41 -13.40
C LYS A 546 -20.47 32.35 -12.92
N ARG A 547 -19.97 31.19 -12.50
CA ARG A 547 -20.82 30.21 -11.79
C ARG A 547 -21.27 30.82 -10.47
N SER A 548 -22.58 30.89 -10.25
CA SER A 548 -23.16 31.32 -8.99
C SER A 548 -22.65 30.43 -7.86
N GLY A 549 -22.12 31.01 -6.79
CA GLY A 549 -21.75 30.25 -5.60
C GLY A 549 -23.01 29.76 -4.89
N SER A 550 -23.18 28.45 -4.77
CA SER A 550 -24.20 27.85 -3.92
C SER A 550 -23.59 27.56 -2.55
N SER A 551 -24.10 28.19 -1.50
CA SER A 551 -23.77 27.84 -0.13
C SER A 551 -24.89 26.96 0.42
N ILE A 552 -24.56 25.73 0.81
CA ILE A 552 -25.47 24.83 1.54
C ILE A 552 -25.28 25.16 3.03
N ILE A 553 -25.70 26.36 3.43
CA ILE A 553 -25.88 26.69 4.84
C ILE A 553 -27.39 26.75 5.02
N GLN A 554 -27.96 25.69 5.61
CA GLN A 554 -29.33 25.69 6.13
C GLN A 554 -29.31 26.12 7.59
#